data_AF-A0A6I3I3D0-F1
#
_entry.id   AF-A0A6I3I3D0-F1
#
_cell.length_a   1.000
_cell.length_b   1.000
_cell.length_c   1.000
_cell.angle_alpha   90.00
_cell.angle_beta   90.00
_cell.angle_gamma   90.00
#
_symmetry.space_group_name_H-M   'P 1'
#
loop_
_entity.id
_entity.type
_entity.pdbx_description
1 polymer ?
#
loop_
_entity_poly.entity_id
_entity_poly.type
_entity_poly.pdbx_seq_one_letter_code
_entity_poly.pdbx_strand_id
1 'polypeptide(L)'
;MSTRDYFPAAPEGGELIHTRFYEARTYKMNDDLFLLRGVVCDEKPAGLYLAGDPDPLWVHHMVVDLEISFPLFVIEKVSVTFHERPHTHCTDIEPDYQKLVGLSIARGFNKQVKELFGGPRGCTHIGALLAAMAPVAIQSGWSMRVGAALGTTETNDVSVDARRKMAYASNLNTCHMWDENGQMVADIEAGLPMETPLWISKRAKALGRDDTEWLKMRD
;
A
#
# COMPACT_ATOMS: atom_id res chain seq x y z
N MET A 1 7.95 11.40 -16.70
CA MET A 1 8.82 10.70 -15.73
C MET A 1 9.30 9.43 -16.43
N SER A 2 10.60 9.14 -16.43
CA SER A 2 11.11 7.89 -17.02
C SER A 2 10.47 6.70 -16.30
N THR A 3 9.79 5.83 -17.04
CA THR A 3 9.29 4.55 -16.53
C THR A 3 10.49 3.77 -16.04
N ARG A 4 10.57 3.57 -14.72
CA ARG A 4 11.61 2.71 -14.14
C ARG A 4 11.30 1.29 -14.55
N ASP A 5 12.18 0.70 -15.35
CA ASP A 5 12.13 -0.73 -15.62
C ASP A 5 12.69 -1.49 -14.40
N TYR A 6 11.83 -2.24 -13.73
CA TYR A 6 12.16 -3.03 -12.56
C TYR A 6 12.48 -4.49 -12.90
N PHE A 7 12.37 -4.89 -14.17
CA PHE A 7 12.57 -6.26 -14.60
C PHE A 7 14.00 -6.50 -15.10
N PRO A 8 14.55 -7.70 -14.88
CA PRO A 8 15.72 -8.14 -15.64
C PRO A 8 15.36 -8.29 -17.13
N ALA A 9 16.37 -8.44 -17.98
CA ALA A 9 16.16 -8.73 -19.39
C ALA A 9 15.26 -9.96 -19.60
N ALA A 10 14.48 -9.94 -20.69
CA ALA A 10 13.68 -11.09 -21.08
C ALA A 10 14.55 -12.34 -21.28
N PRO A 11 14.03 -13.54 -21.01
CA PRO A 11 14.71 -14.79 -21.34
C PRO A 11 15.08 -14.84 -22.84
N GLU A 12 16.16 -15.55 -23.17
CA GLU A 12 16.58 -15.73 -24.57
C GLU A 12 15.44 -16.33 -25.41
N GLY A 13 15.09 -15.66 -26.52
CA GLY A 13 13.98 -16.04 -27.40
C GLY A 13 12.58 -15.75 -26.83
N GLY A 14 12.48 -15.14 -25.65
CA GLY A 14 11.20 -14.75 -25.04
C GLY A 14 10.68 -13.42 -25.57
N GLU A 15 9.39 -13.38 -25.90
CA GLU A 15 8.68 -12.16 -26.28
C GLU A 15 7.75 -11.72 -25.15
N LEU A 16 7.74 -10.41 -24.84
CA LEU A 16 6.76 -9.83 -23.94
C LEU A 16 5.39 -9.88 -24.62
N ILE A 17 4.36 -10.32 -23.89
CA ILE A 17 2.98 -10.43 -24.42
C ILE A 17 1.93 -9.71 -23.57
N HIS A 18 2.30 -9.31 -22.36
CA HIS A 18 1.41 -8.62 -21.43
C HIS A 18 2.20 -8.02 -20.28
N THR A 19 1.85 -6.80 -19.92
CA THR A 19 2.35 -6.15 -18.70
C THR A 19 1.18 -5.71 -17.86
N ARG A 20 1.24 -5.97 -16.56
CA ARG A 20 0.34 -5.36 -15.58
C ARG A 20 1.12 -4.45 -14.66
N PHE A 21 0.68 -3.20 -14.58
CA PHE A 21 1.19 -2.23 -13.64
C PHE A 21 0.23 -2.14 -12.44
N TYR A 22 0.80 -2.18 -11.24
CA TYR A 22 0.15 -1.68 -10.04
C TYR A 22 0.96 -0.51 -9.50
N GLU A 23 0.28 0.57 -9.20
CA GLU A 23 0.89 1.66 -8.43
C GLU A 23 -0.05 2.06 -7.30
N ALA A 24 0.48 2.11 -6.08
CA ALA A 24 -0.26 2.57 -4.91
C ALA A 24 0.52 3.71 -4.26
N ARG A 25 -0.15 4.85 -4.07
CA ARG A 25 0.44 6.05 -3.49
C ARG A 25 -0.41 6.53 -2.33
N THR A 26 0.24 6.97 -1.26
CA THR A 26 -0.41 7.62 -0.13
C THR A 26 -0.09 9.10 -0.07
N TYR A 27 -1.08 9.88 0.36
CA TYR A 27 -0.98 11.32 0.51
C TYR A 27 -1.54 11.68 1.88
N LYS A 28 -0.70 12.25 2.75
CA LYS A 28 -1.17 12.80 4.04
C LYS A 28 -2.10 13.98 3.74
N MET A 29 -3.36 13.89 4.15
CA MET A 29 -4.34 14.96 3.96
C MET A 29 -4.38 15.87 5.18
N ASN A 30 -4.32 15.28 6.37
CA ASN A 30 -4.13 15.95 7.66
C ASN A 30 -3.55 14.93 8.66
N ASP A 31 -3.55 15.22 9.97
CA ASP A 31 -2.97 14.32 10.98
C ASP A 31 -3.75 13.02 11.19
N ASP A 32 -5.06 13.05 10.95
CA ASP A 32 -5.99 11.94 11.21
C ASP A 32 -6.53 11.29 9.93
N LEU A 33 -6.09 11.72 8.74
CA LEU A 33 -6.59 11.26 7.44
C LEU A 33 -5.49 11.23 6.38
N PHE A 34 -5.44 10.14 5.62
CA PHE A 34 -4.64 10.06 4.41
C PHE A 34 -5.44 9.46 3.24
N LEU A 35 -5.12 9.89 2.03
CA LEU A 35 -5.64 9.30 0.79
C LEU A 35 -4.71 8.18 0.35
N LEU A 36 -5.25 7.02 0.01
CA LEU A 36 -4.57 5.93 -0.67
C LEU A 36 -5.16 5.75 -2.08
N ARG A 37 -4.36 6.08 -3.10
CA ARG A 37 -4.70 5.91 -4.50
C ARG A 37 -4.01 4.68 -5.07
N GLY A 38 -4.78 3.73 -5.55
CA GLY A 38 -4.34 2.57 -6.32
C GLY A 38 -4.67 2.73 -7.80
N VAL A 39 -3.74 2.34 -8.66
CA VAL A 39 -3.91 2.26 -10.11
C VAL A 39 -3.57 0.85 -10.55
N VAL A 40 -4.42 0.27 -11.40
CA VAL A 40 -4.09 -0.93 -12.17
C VAL A 40 -4.21 -0.62 -13.65
N CYS A 41 -3.17 -0.97 -14.41
CA CYS A 41 -3.15 -0.86 -15.86
C CYS A 41 -2.64 -2.15 -16.49
N ASP A 42 -3.42 -2.72 -17.41
CA ASP A 42 -2.97 -3.84 -18.24
C ASP A 42 -2.67 -3.36 -19.64
N GLU A 43 -1.48 -3.73 -20.12
CA GLU A 43 -0.94 -3.32 -21.40
C GLU A 43 -0.61 -4.53 -22.27
N LYS A 44 -0.92 -4.41 -23.56
CA LYS A 44 -0.47 -5.29 -24.62
C LYS A 44 0.58 -4.58 -25.46
N PRO A 45 1.72 -5.22 -25.77
CA PRO A 45 2.74 -4.66 -26.63
C PRO A 45 2.19 -4.24 -28.00
N ALA A 46 2.85 -3.25 -28.60
CA ALA A 46 2.58 -2.79 -29.95
C ALA A 46 2.60 -3.94 -30.97
N GLY A 47 1.71 -3.87 -31.96
CA GLY A 47 1.63 -4.86 -33.03
C GLY A 47 1.03 -6.23 -32.65
N LEU A 48 0.86 -6.53 -31.35
CA LEU A 48 0.46 -7.88 -30.91
C LEU A 48 -0.99 -8.23 -31.28
N TYR A 49 -1.92 -7.30 -31.07
CA TYR A 49 -3.35 -7.50 -31.39
C TYR A 49 -3.73 -6.93 -32.75
N LEU A 50 -3.03 -5.88 -33.20
CA LEU A 50 -3.27 -5.18 -34.45
C LEU A 50 -1.95 -5.09 -35.21
N ALA A 51 -1.79 -5.91 -36.25
CA ALA A 51 -0.56 -5.94 -37.02
C ALA A 51 -0.26 -4.55 -37.63
N GLY A 52 0.95 -4.04 -37.38
CA GLY A 52 1.39 -2.73 -37.86
C GLY A 52 1.04 -1.55 -36.95
N ASP A 53 0.33 -1.77 -35.84
CA ASP A 53 0.11 -0.76 -34.81
C ASP A 53 1.43 -0.48 -34.06
N PRO A 54 1.96 0.76 -34.11
CA PRO A 54 3.20 1.10 -33.44
C PRO A 54 3.04 1.31 -31.93
N ASP A 55 1.80 1.43 -31.44
CA ASP A 55 1.51 1.80 -30.06
C ASP A 55 1.03 0.60 -29.23
N PRO A 56 1.36 0.53 -27.93
CA PRO A 56 0.79 -0.46 -27.04
C PRO A 56 -0.70 -0.18 -26.79
N LEU A 57 -1.46 -1.24 -26.49
CA LEU A 57 -2.87 -1.13 -26.17
C LEU A 57 -3.10 -1.31 -24.67
N TRP A 58 -3.78 -0.36 -24.05
CA TRP A 58 -4.32 -0.54 -22.71
C TRP A 58 -5.63 -1.31 -22.81
N VAL A 59 -5.72 -2.40 -22.07
CA VAL A 59 -6.93 -3.24 -22.00
C VAL A 59 -7.75 -2.89 -20.76
N HIS A 60 -7.04 -2.49 -19.71
CA HIS A 60 -7.60 -2.17 -18.42
C HIS A 60 -6.88 -0.94 -17.89
N HIS A 61 -7.61 0.05 -17.42
CA HIS A 61 -7.05 1.17 -16.67
C HIS A 61 -8.09 1.59 -15.64
N MET A 62 -7.84 1.29 -14.38
CA MET A 62 -8.73 1.64 -13.28
C MET A 62 -7.98 2.32 -12.14
N VAL A 63 -8.69 3.21 -11.46
CA VAL A 63 -8.20 3.94 -10.29
C VAL A 63 -9.14 3.67 -9.12
N VAL A 64 -8.56 3.42 -7.94
CA VAL A 64 -9.27 3.28 -6.66
C VAL A 64 -8.69 4.30 -5.69
N ASP A 65 -9.53 5.18 -5.19
CA ASP A 65 -9.18 6.13 -4.13
C ASP A 65 -9.90 5.75 -2.84
N LEU A 66 -9.13 5.61 -1.76
CA LEU A 66 -9.62 5.36 -0.42
C LEU A 66 -9.16 6.50 0.49
N GLU A 67 -10.10 7.25 1.07
CA GLU A 67 -9.79 8.14 2.21
C GLU A 67 -9.82 7.28 3.48
N ILE A 68 -8.71 7.27 4.22
CA ILE A 68 -8.49 6.33 5.32
C ILE A 68 -8.15 7.11 6.59
N SER A 69 -8.91 6.84 7.65
CA SER A 69 -8.67 7.43 8.96
C SER A 69 -7.39 6.90 9.59
N PHE A 70 -6.76 7.74 10.40
CA PHE A 70 -5.57 7.42 11.16
C PHE A 70 -5.82 7.80 12.63
N PRO A 71 -5.46 6.97 13.62
CA PRO A 71 -4.69 5.73 13.53
C PRO A 71 -5.52 4.45 13.31
N LEU A 72 -6.85 4.56 13.09
CA LEU A 72 -7.75 3.40 13.06
C LEU A 72 -7.77 2.63 11.73
N PHE A 73 -7.25 3.21 10.65
CA PHE A 73 -7.22 2.62 9.31
C PHE A 73 -8.62 2.25 8.77
N VAL A 74 -9.64 3.05 9.09
CA VAL A 74 -11.01 2.85 8.60
C VAL A 74 -11.21 3.62 7.31
N ILE A 75 -11.80 2.99 6.30
CA ILE A 75 -12.12 3.62 5.03
C ILE A 75 -13.34 4.54 5.22
N GLU A 76 -13.15 5.84 5.06
CA GLU A 76 -14.20 6.85 5.20
C GLU A 76 -14.90 7.16 3.87
N LYS A 77 -14.13 7.16 2.77
CA LYS A 77 -14.66 7.39 1.42
C LYS A 77 -13.98 6.49 0.39
N VAL A 78 -14.73 6.16 -0.65
CA VAL A 78 -14.29 5.32 -1.76
C VAL A 78 -14.70 5.97 -3.07
N SER A 79 -13.76 6.04 -4.00
CA SER A 79 -14.03 6.30 -5.42
C SER A 79 -13.37 5.22 -6.27
N VAL A 80 -14.09 4.70 -7.25
CA VAL A 80 -13.56 3.76 -8.25
C VAL A 80 -13.89 4.30 -9.62
N THR A 81 -12.92 4.31 -10.52
CA THR A 81 -13.11 4.82 -11.89
C THR A 81 -12.45 3.87 -12.88
N PHE A 82 -13.18 3.54 -13.93
CA PHE A 82 -12.68 2.75 -15.05
C PHE A 82 -12.42 3.67 -16.25
N HIS A 83 -11.16 3.96 -16.53
CA HIS A 83 -10.76 4.75 -17.70
C HIS A 83 -10.72 3.90 -18.97
N GLU A 84 -10.19 2.67 -18.90
CA GLU A 84 -10.13 1.73 -20.01
C GLU A 84 -10.66 0.36 -19.59
N ARG A 85 -11.49 -0.25 -20.46
CA ARG A 85 -12.14 -1.53 -20.19
C ARG A 85 -12.53 -2.26 -21.48
N PRO A 86 -12.50 -3.61 -21.49
CA PRO A 86 -12.82 -4.37 -22.68
C PRO A 86 -14.33 -4.45 -22.99
N HIS A 87 -15.19 -4.17 -22.00
CA HIS A 87 -16.64 -4.31 -22.14
C HIS A 87 -17.39 -3.12 -21.56
N THR A 88 -18.48 -2.72 -22.23
CA THR A 88 -19.31 -1.56 -21.86
C THR A 88 -19.94 -1.67 -20.48
N HIS A 89 -20.26 -2.90 -20.05
CA HIS A 89 -20.90 -3.19 -18.76
C HIS A 89 -19.92 -3.36 -17.59
N CYS A 90 -18.61 -3.23 -17.81
CA CYS A 90 -17.64 -3.35 -16.71
C CYS A 90 -17.83 -2.29 -15.61
N THR A 91 -18.43 -1.14 -15.93
CA THR A 91 -18.69 -0.04 -14.98
C THR A 91 -19.92 -0.27 -14.10
N ASP A 92 -20.77 -1.25 -14.44
CA ASP A 92 -22.01 -1.51 -13.70
C ASP A 92 -21.74 -1.95 -12.24
N ILE A 93 -20.51 -2.40 -11.95
CA ILE A 93 -20.06 -2.79 -10.60
C ILE A 93 -19.49 -1.63 -9.78
N GLU A 94 -19.28 -0.44 -10.36
CA GLU A 94 -18.70 0.71 -9.64
C GLU A 94 -19.44 1.05 -8.33
N PRO A 95 -20.79 1.09 -8.28
CA PRO A 95 -21.51 1.42 -7.05
C PRO A 95 -21.30 0.40 -5.92
N ASP A 96 -21.03 -0.86 -6.26
CA ASP A 96 -20.87 -1.94 -5.28
C ASP A 96 -19.65 -1.73 -4.38
N TYR A 97 -18.63 -1.01 -4.84
CA TYR A 97 -17.43 -0.72 -4.06
C TYR A 97 -17.67 0.21 -2.88
N GLN A 98 -18.83 0.87 -2.78
CA GLN A 98 -19.23 1.60 -1.58
C GLN A 98 -19.35 0.69 -0.34
N LYS A 99 -19.50 -0.63 -0.52
CA LYS A 99 -19.45 -1.63 0.57
C LYS A 99 -18.11 -1.66 1.32
N LEU A 100 -17.07 -1.01 0.80
CA LEU A 100 -15.78 -0.86 1.49
C LEU A 100 -15.81 0.22 2.58
N VAL A 101 -16.73 1.19 2.50
CA VAL A 101 -16.84 2.27 3.51
C VAL A 101 -17.16 1.65 4.88
N GLY A 102 -16.44 2.09 5.90
CA GLY A 102 -16.52 1.59 7.26
C GLY A 102 -15.69 0.33 7.53
N LEU A 103 -15.11 -0.31 6.51
CA LEU A 103 -14.17 -1.41 6.72
C LEU A 103 -12.80 -0.87 7.15
N SER A 104 -12.10 -1.64 7.99
CA SER A 104 -10.69 -1.39 8.27
C SER A 104 -9.83 -2.02 7.18
N ILE A 105 -8.88 -1.26 6.62
CA ILE A 105 -7.90 -1.77 5.64
C ILE A 105 -6.77 -2.59 6.29
N ALA A 106 -6.83 -2.78 7.61
CA ALA A 106 -5.85 -3.52 8.38
C ALA A 106 -6.13 -5.04 8.38
N ARG A 107 -5.86 -5.72 9.51
CA ARG A 107 -5.97 -7.17 9.65
C ARG A 107 -7.36 -7.65 9.21
N GLY A 108 -7.39 -8.60 8.28
CA GLY A 108 -8.63 -9.22 7.77
C GLY A 108 -9.21 -8.58 6.52
N PHE A 109 -8.69 -7.43 6.05
CA PHE A 109 -9.22 -6.73 4.89
C PHE A 109 -9.31 -7.60 3.62
N ASN A 110 -8.24 -8.32 3.26
CA ASN A 110 -8.24 -9.17 2.06
C ASN A 110 -9.30 -10.27 2.09
N LYS A 111 -9.62 -10.79 3.29
CA LYS A 111 -10.71 -11.76 3.47
C LYS A 111 -12.06 -11.09 3.20
N GLN A 112 -12.30 -9.92 3.76
CA GLN A 112 -13.53 -9.15 3.53
C GLN A 112 -13.70 -8.76 2.05
N VAL A 113 -12.61 -8.32 1.39
CA VAL A 113 -12.62 -8.04 -0.06
C VAL A 113 -13.04 -9.27 -0.85
N LYS A 114 -12.50 -10.46 -0.52
CA LYS A 114 -12.87 -11.71 -1.19
C LYS A 114 -14.32 -12.12 -0.90
N GLU A 115 -14.81 -11.90 0.31
CA GLU A 115 -16.20 -12.20 0.69
C GLU A 115 -17.18 -11.30 -0.09
N LEU A 116 -16.92 -9.99 -0.12
CA LEU A 116 -17.77 -9.02 -0.79
C LEU A 116 -17.70 -9.14 -2.32
N PHE A 117 -16.50 -9.17 -2.88
CA PHE A 117 -16.25 -8.96 -4.32
C PHE A 117 -15.69 -10.20 -5.03
N GLY A 118 -15.68 -11.36 -4.37
CA GLY A 118 -15.19 -12.60 -4.98
C GLY A 118 -16.07 -13.12 -6.11
N GLY A 119 -15.45 -13.59 -7.18
CA GLY A 119 -16.15 -14.18 -8.33
C GLY A 119 -16.97 -13.14 -9.09
N PRO A 120 -18.23 -13.43 -9.45
CA PRO A 120 -19.05 -12.53 -10.28
C PRO A 120 -19.52 -11.26 -9.54
N ARG A 121 -19.20 -11.11 -8.26
CA ARG A 121 -19.59 -9.94 -7.43
C ARG A 121 -18.59 -8.79 -7.48
N GLY A 122 -17.56 -8.89 -8.31
CA GLY A 122 -16.52 -7.88 -8.39
C GLY A 122 -15.69 -7.98 -9.66
N CYS A 123 -14.87 -6.95 -9.90
CA CYS A 123 -13.82 -7.00 -10.91
C CYS A 123 -12.56 -7.67 -10.35
N THR A 124 -12.05 -8.70 -11.02
CA THR A 124 -10.80 -9.38 -10.66
C THR A 124 -9.63 -8.39 -10.53
N HIS A 125 -9.56 -7.37 -11.39
CA HIS A 125 -8.50 -6.36 -11.37
C HIS A 125 -8.54 -5.50 -10.11
N ILE A 126 -9.71 -4.96 -9.78
CA ILE A 126 -9.89 -4.16 -8.56
C ILE A 126 -9.70 -5.01 -7.31
N GLY A 127 -10.21 -6.25 -7.29
CA GLY A 127 -10.01 -7.16 -6.15
C GLY A 127 -8.52 -7.43 -5.87
N ALA A 128 -7.73 -7.66 -6.92
CA ALA A 128 -6.28 -7.82 -6.80
C ALA A 128 -5.58 -6.51 -6.40
N LEU A 129 -5.99 -5.37 -6.97
CA LEU A 129 -5.47 -4.05 -6.61
C LEU A 129 -5.71 -3.72 -5.14
N LEU A 130 -6.92 -3.93 -4.62
CA LEU A 130 -7.26 -3.72 -3.20
C LEU A 130 -6.36 -4.56 -2.28
N ALA A 131 -6.11 -5.82 -2.65
CA ALA A 131 -5.20 -6.67 -1.90
C ALA A 131 -3.75 -6.16 -1.91
N ALA A 132 -3.30 -5.56 -3.01
CA ALA A 132 -1.98 -4.93 -3.13
C ALA A 132 -1.90 -3.58 -2.40
N MET A 133 -3.01 -2.85 -2.28
CA MET A 133 -3.10 -1.56 -1.58
C MET A 133 -3.00 -1.70 -0.05
N ALA A 134 -3.55 -2.77 0.52
CA ALA A 134 -3.59 -2.97 1.97
C ALA A 134 -2.23 -2.85 2.70
N PRO A 135 -1.15 -3.55 2.27
CA PRO A 135 0.16 -3.39 2.92
C PRO A 135 0.74 -1.98 2.77
N VAL A 136 0.41 -1.25 1.70
CA VAL A 136 0.86 0.14 1.49
C VAL A 136 0.21 1.07 2.51
N ALA A 137 -1.07 0.86 2.83
CA ALA A 137 -1.77 1.60 3.87
C ALA A 137 -1.07 1.41 5.23
N ILE A 138 -0.83 0.15 5.62
CA ILE A 138 -0.20 -0.18 6.91
C ILE A 138 1.20 0.42 7.02
N GLN A 139 2.02 0.29 5.97
CA GLN A 139 3.38 0.85 5.99
C GLN A 139 3.39 2.39 6.01
N SER A 140 2.39 3.02 5.38
CA SER A 140 2.24 4.49 5.41
C SER A 140 1.93 5.03 6.81
N GLY A 141 1.37 4.21 7.70
CA GLY A 141 1.16 4.56 9.11
C GLY A 141 2.42 5.02 9.83
N TRP A 142 3.58 4.44 9.51
CA TRP A 142 4.87 4.90 10.06
C TRP A 142 5.20 6.32 9.61
N SER A 143 4.92 6.63 8.35
CA SER A 143 5.16 7.96 7.77
C SER A 143 4.21 9.02 8.36
N MET A 144 2.95 8.65 8.63
CA MET A 144 2.00 9.53 9.33
C MET A 144 2.53 9.93 10.72
N ARG A 145 3.13 8.98 11.45
CA ARG A 145 3.70 9.22 12.79
C ARG A 145 4.97 10.07 12.77
N VAL A 146 5.87 9.86 11.80
CA VAL A 146 7.04 10.74 11.61
C VAL A 146 6.59 12.16 11.30
N GLY A 147 5.56 12.33 10.46
CA GLY A 147 4.98 13.63 10.17
C GLY A 147 4.33 14.30 11.39
N ALA A 148 3.72 13.52 12.31
CA ALA A 148 3.10 14.03 13.54
C ALA A 148 4.12 14.36 14.64
N ALA A 149 5.23 13.61 14.75
CA ALA A 149 6.33 13.89 15.68
C ALA A 149 7.00 15.25 15.42
N LEU A 150 6.88 15.78 14.20
CA LEU A 150 7.33 17.13 13.84
C LEU A 150 6.33 18.24 14.20
N GLY A 151 5.11 17.91 14.65
CA GLY A 151 3.98 18.84 14.74
C GLY A 151 3.29 18.98 16.10
N THR A 152 3.27 17.97 16.96
CA THR A 152 2.46 18.05 18.21
C THR A 152 3.04 17.26 19.37
N THR A 153 3.33 17.96 20.46
CA THR A 153 3.59 17.43 21.81
C THR A 153 2.27 17.38 22.59
N GLU A 154 1.40 16.39 22.32
CA GLU A 154 0.25 16.14 23.19
C GLU A 154 0.51 14.95 24.11
N THR A 155 0.51 15.26 25.41
CA THR A 155 0.68 14.34 26.53
C THR A 155 -0.63 13.60 26.78
N ASN A 156 -0.81 12.45 26.11
CA ASN A 156 -1.85 11.50 26.49
C ASN A 156 -1.41 10.72 27.74
N ASP A 157 -2.32 10.63 28.72
CA ASP A 157 -2.22 9.93 30.02
C ASP A 157 -2.20 8.38 29.86
N VAL A 158 -1.47 7.92 28.85
CA VAL A 158 -1.36 6.52 28.44
C VAL A 158 0.02 6.04 28.87
N SER A 159 0.08 4.91 29.58
CA SER A 159 1.35 4.35 30.03
C SER A 159 2.31 4.16 28.84
N VAL A 160 3.62 4.28 29.12
CA VAL A 160 4.67 4.09 28.11
C VAL A 160 4.52 2.74 27.40
N ASP A 161 4.15 1.69 28.14
CA ASP A 161 3.93 0.35 27.61
C ASP A 161 2.69 0.27 26.68
N ALA A 162 1.60 0.95 27.03
CA ALA A 162 0.42 1.01 26.18
C ALA A 162 0.68 1.81 24.90
N ARG A 163 1.43 2.91 24.98
CA ARG A 163 1.93 3.65 23.80
C ARG A 163 2.82 2.76 22.92
N ARG A 164 3.72 1.99 23.52
CA ARG A 164 4.61 1.08 22.79
C ARG A 164 3.81 0.01 22.05
N LYS A 165 2.84 -0.64 22.70
CA LYS A 165 1.96 -1.63 22.06
C LYS A 165 1.15 -1.04 20.91
N MET A 166 0.56 0.14 21.09
CA MET A 166 -0.17 0.83 20.01
C MET A 166 0.75 1.20 18.83
N ALA A 167 2.02 1.49 19.09
CA ALA A 167 2.97 1.87 18.06
C ALA A 167 3.35 0.74 17.08
N TYR A 168 3.04 -0.53 17.35
CA TYR A 168 3.29 -1.59 16.37
C TYR A 168 2.12 -2.55 16.16
N ALA A 169 1.02 -2.41 16.91
CA ALA A 169 -0.15 -3.27 16.81
C ALA A 169 -0.70 -3.42 15.37
N SER A 170 -0.67 -2.34 14.58
CA SER A 170 -1.09 -2.35 13.17
C SER A 170 -0.22 -3.23 12.26
N ASN A 171 1.01 -3.53 12.68
CA ASN A 171 1.96 -4.33 11.92
C ASN A 171 1.92 -5.81 12.30
N LEU A 172 1.32 -6.18 13.43
CA LEU A 172 1.26 -7.56 13.89
C LEU A 172 0.62 -8.49 12.84
N ASN A 173 1.29 -9.61 12.59
CA ASN A 173 0.95 -10.63 11.60
C ASN A 173 0.79 -10.11 10.16
N THR A 174 1.44 -8.99 9.82
CA THR A 174 1.42 -8.45 8.45
C THR A 174 2.54 -9.01 7.57
N CYS A 175 3.63 -9.49 8.17
CA CYS A 175 4.70 -10.23 7.50
C CYS A 175 5.45 -11.11 8.50
N HIS A 176 6.39 -11.93 8.00
CA HIS A 176 7.21 -12.82 8.82
C HIS A 176 7.96 -12.11 9.97
N MET A 177 8.45 -10.89 9.73
CA MET A 177 9.13 -10.11 10.77
C MET A 177 8.20 -9.65 11.89
N TRP A 178 6.90 -9.48 11.60
CA TRP A 178 5.90 -9.00 12.55
C TRP A 178 5.00 -10.12 13.07
N ASP A 179 5.45 -11.37 13.05
CA ASP A 179 4.78 -12.46 13.77
C ASP A 179 4.58 -12.05 15.24
N GLU A 180 3.36 -12.17 15.76
CA GLU A 180 3.04 -11.83 17.14
C GLU A 180 3.82 -12.68 18.17
N ASN A 181 4.32 -13.84 17.77
CA ASN A 181 5.19 -14.70 18.57
C ASN A 181 6.67 -14.64 18.12
N GLY A 182 7.01 -13.71 17.23
CA GLY A 182 8.35 -13.57 16.64
C GLY A 182 9.33 -12.78 17.51
N GLN A 183 10.61 -12.91 17.19
CA GLN A 183 11.70 -12.26 17.94
C GLN A 183 11.56 -10.73 17.99
N MET A 184 11.16 -10.09 16.88
CA MET A 184 11.00 -8.63 16.82
C MET A 184 9.98 -8.12 17.85
N VAL A 185 8.86 -8.83 18.01
CA VAL A 185 7.82 -8.46 18.99
C VAL A 185 8.34 -8.69 20.41
N ALA A 186 8.98 -9.83 20.66
CA ALA A 186 9.59 -10.14 21.96
C ALA A 186 10.62 -9.09 22.39
N ASP A 187 11.48 -8.63 21.46
CA ASP A 187 12.48 -7.60 21.71
C ASP A 187 11.83 -6.26 22.09
N ILE A 188 10.81 -5.84 21.35
CA ILE A 188 10.06 -4.60 21.64
C ILE A 188 9.36 -4.68 23.00
N GLU A 189 8.74 -5.82 23.33
CA GLU A 189 8.09 -6.04 24.63
C GLU A 189 9.11 -6.07 25.78
N ALA A 190 10.32 -6.59 25.55
CA ALA A 190 11.44 -6.53 26.49
C ALA A 190 12.07 -5.11 26.61
N GLY A 191 11.61 -4.14 25.81
CA GLY A 191 12.12 -2.77 25.81
C GLY A 191 13.44 -2.58 25.06
N LEU A 192 13.84 -3.57 24.26
CA LEU A 192 15.00 -3.43 23.37
C LEU A 192 14.64 -2.50 22.20
N PRO A 193 15.58 -1.63 21.76
CA PRO A 193 15.34 -0.74 20.64
C PRO A 193 15.25 -1.55 19.33
N MET A 194 14.27 -1.24 18.47
CA MET A 194 14.29 -1.74 17.09
C MET A 194 15.53 -1.19 16.37
N GLU A 195 16.18 -2.04 15.58
CA GLU A 195 17.32 -1.67 14.74
C GLU A 195 17.01 -0.54 13.75
N THR A 196 18.05 0.19 13.34
CA THR A 196 17.93 1.14 12.23
C THR A 196 17.65 0.36 10.94
N PRO A 197 16.61 0.71 10.16
CA PRO A 197 16.32 0.01 8.92
C PRO A 197 17.52 0.05 7.97
N LEU A 198 17.88 -1.09 7.38
CA LEU A 198 19.09 -1.23 6.55
C LEU A 198 19.17 -0.21 5.41
N TRP A 199 18.03 0.20 4.86
CA TRP A 199 17.97 1.20 3.79
C TRP A 199 18.28 2.62 4.27
N ILE A 200 17.97 2.96 5.54
CA ILE A 200 18.42 4.20 6.19
C ILE A 200 19.93 4.15 6.34
N SER A 201 20.48 3.11 6.96
CA SER A 201 21.92 2.94 7.15
C SER A 201 22.69 3.04 5.84
N LYS A 202 22.23 2.34 4.80
CA LYS A 202 22.83 2.41 3.46
C LYS A 202 22.83 3.84 2.91
N ARG A 203 21.75 4.59 3.10
CA ARG A 203 21.63 5.98 2.62
C ARG A 203 22.47 6.94 3.47
N ALA A 204 22.46 6.82 4.78
CA ALA A 204 23.26 7.63 5.71
C ALA A 204 24.75 7.50 5.38
N LYS A 205 25.24 6.26 5.23
CA LYS A 205 26.62 5.98 4.79
C LYS A 205 26.95 6.62 3.44
N ALA A 206 26.05 6.53 2.46
CA ALA A 206 26.26 7.16 1.15
C ALA A 206 26.28 8.70 1.20
N LEU A 207 25.66 9.29 2.23
CA LEU A 207 25.66 10.74 2.49
C LEU A 207 26.78 11.18 3.44
N GLY A 208 27.61 10.26 3.93
CA GLY A 208 28.64 10.55 4.94
C GLY A 208 28.09 10.92 6.32
N ARG A 209 26.88 10.47 6.64
CA ARG A 209 26.20 10.71 7.93
C ARG A 209 26.32 9.50 8.85
N ASP A 210 26.16 9.75 10.15
CA ASP A 210 26.20 8.70 11.17
C ASP A 210 24.81 8.05 11.35
N ASP A 211 24.78 6.72 11.45
CA ASP A 211 23.54 5.95 11.54
C ASP A 211 22.75 6.22 12.84
N THR A 212 23.39 6.78 13.89
CA THR A 212 22.71 7.16 15.14
C THR A 212 21.86 8.41 15.00
N GLU A 213 22.00 9.19 13.92
CA GLU A 213 21.12 10.33 13.63
C GLU A 213 19.65 9.88 13.52
N TRP A 214 19.41 8.68 12.97
CA TRP A 214 18.07 8.11 12.86
C TRP A 214 17.46 7.77 14.23
N LEU A 215 18.27 7.24 15.15
CA LEU A 215 17.80 6.87 16.49
C LEU A 215 17.35 8.11 17.26
N LYS A 216 18.08 9.22 17.14
CA LYS A 216 17.74 10.51 17.78
C LYS A 216 16.45 11.15 17.24
N MET A 217 16.03 10.83 16.02
CA MET A 217 14.75 11.33 15.47
C MET A 217 13.54 10.56 15.98
N ARG A 218 13.74 9.39 16.60
CA ARG A 218 12.66 8.50 17.06
C ARG A 218 12.34 8.69 18.55
N ASP A 219 13.30 9.15 19.34
CA ASP A 219 13.18 9.44 20.78
C ASP A 219 12.51 10.80 21.04
#